data_AF-A0A1I6D4D6-F1
#
_entry.id   AF-A0A1I6D4D6-F1
#
_cell.length_a   1.000
_cell.length_b   1.000
_cell.length_c   1.000
_cell.angle_alpha   90.00
_cell.angle_beta   90.00
_cell.angle_gamma   90.00
#
_symmetry.space_group_name_H-M   'P 1'
#
loop_
_entity.id
_entity.type
_entity.pdbx_description
1 polymer ?
#
loop_
_entity_poly.entity_id
_entity_poly.type
_entity_poly.pdbx_seq_one_letter_code
_entity_poly.pdbx_strand_id
1 'polypeptide(L)' 'MVILVILAFLGIIGIEVPGLVKKKMWRELIAFSVLLLVGMALSIPQALGIQVPSPNKPIELLFKPLVEWMRL' A
#
# COMPACT_ATOMS: atom_id res chain seq x y z
N MET A 1 -9.35 12.92 0.18
CA MET A 1 -9.03 11.47 0.22
C MET A 1 -7.97 11.12 1.25
N VAL A 2 -6.83 11.83 1.33
CA VAL A 2 -5.75 11.56 2.32
C VAL A 2 -6.24 11.45 3.76
N ILE A 3 -7.12 12.34 4.22
CA ILE A 3 -7.67 12.31 5.59
C ILE A 3 -8.37 10.97 5.89
N LEU A 4 -9.13 10.44 4.94
CA LEU A 4 -9.82 9.16 5.09
C LEU A 4 -8.82 7.99 5.19
N VAL A 5 -7.74 8.05 4.40
CA VAL A 5 -6.66 7.06 4.44
C VAL A 5 -5.98 7.06 5.80
N ILE A 6 -5.67 8.24 6.35
CA ILE A 6 -5.07 8.37 7.68
C ILE A 6 -6.01 7.84 8.76
N LEU A 7 -7.30 8.20 8.71
CA LEU A 7 -8.30 7.72 9.66
C LEU A 7 -8.45 6.19 9.61
N ALA A 8 -8.40 5.59 8.43
CA ALA A 8 -8.43 4.13 8.28
C ALA A 8 -7.24 3.46 8.98
N PHE A 9 -6.01 3.95 8.76
CA PHE A 9 -4.83 3.42 9.43
C PHE A 9 -4.87 3.62 10.95
N LEU A 10 -5.35 4.78 11.43
CA LEU A 10 -5.54 5.01 12.86
C LEU A 10 -6.57 4.05 13.47
N GLY A 11 -7.67 3.78 12.77
CA GLY A 11 -8.68 2.80 13.19
C GLY A 11 -8.10 1.39 13.28
N ILE A 12 -7.33 0.96 12.27
CA ILE A 12 -6.65 -0.33 12.25
C ILE A 12 -5.68 -0.45 13.43
N ILE A 13 -4.84 0.56 13.65
CA ILE A 13 -3.91 0.61 14.80
C ILE A 13 -4.65 0.52 16.13
N GLY A 14 -5.73 1.31 16.28
CA GLY A 14 -6.51 1.38 17.51
C GLY A 14 -7.21 0.07 17.89
N ILE A 15 -7.49 -0.80 16.91
CA ILE A 15 -8.14 -2.10 17.14
C ILE A 15 -7.10 -3.21 17.37
N GLU A 16 -6.08 -3.29 16.52
CA GLU A 16 -5.11 -4.40 16.49
C GLU A 16 -3.99 -4.26 17.54
N VAL A 17 -3.37 -3.08 17.63
CA VAL A 17 -2.20 -2.85 18.50
C VAL A 17 -2.48 -3.11 19.98
N PRO A 18 -3.59 -2.64 20.60
CA PRO A 18 -3.81 -2.92 22.02
C PRO A 18 -3.98 -4.41 22.31
N GLY A 19 -4.55 -5.19 21.37
CA GLY A 19 -4.65 -6.64 21.49
C GLY A 19 -3.29 -7.31 21.50
N LEU A 20 -2.42 -6.92 20.57
CA LEU A 20 -1.06 -7.46 20.42
C LEU A 20 -0.16 -7.10 21.60
N VAL A 21 -0.21 -5.84 22.06
CA VAL A 21 0.58 -5.36 23.20
C VAL A 21 0.14 -6.03 24.50
N LYS A 22 -1.18 -6.15 24.76
CA LYS A 22 -1.69 -6.82 25.97
C LYS A 22 -1.27 -8.29 26.03
N LYS A 23 -1.20 -8.97 24.89
CA LYS A 23 -0.77 -10.37 24.79
C LYS A 23 0.75 -10.55 24.72
N LYS A 24 1.53 -9.47 24.79
CA LYS A 24 3.01 -9.47 24.61
C LYS A 24 3.45 -10.14 23.30
N MET A 25 2.62 -10.03 22.26
CA MET A 25 2.82 -10.62 20.93
C MET A 25 3.72 -9.72 20.09
N TRP A 26 4.97 -9.55 20.52
CA TRP A 26 5.92 -8.62 19.92
C TRP A 26 6.33 -9.02 18.51
N ARG A 27 6.42 -10.33 18.23
CA ARG A 27 6.76 -10.84 16.89
C ARG A 27 5.65 -10.52 15.89
N GLU A 28 4.41 -10.72 16.31
CA GLU A 28 3.23 -10.42 15.51
C GLU A 28 3.03 -8.90 15.36
N LEU A 29 3.32 -8.13 16.41
CA LEU A 29 3.31 -6.67 16.35
C LEU A 29 4.30 -6.15 15.31
N ILE A 30 5.51 -6.72 15.24
CA ILE A 30 6.51 -6.36 14.22
C ILE A 30 6.00 -6.72 12.82
N ALA A 31 5.50 -7.94 12.62
CA ALA A 31 4.96 -8.36 11.32
C ALA A 31 3.79 -7.47 10.86
N PHE A 32 2.84 -7.19 11.75
CA PHE A 32 1.74 -6.28 11.53
C PHE A 32 2.24 -4.86 11.18
N SER A 33 3.20 -4.34 11.94
CA SER A 33 3.74 -2.98 11.73
C SER A 33 4.45 -2.86 10.38
N VAL A 34 5.20 -3.89 9.96
CA VAL A 34 5.83 -3.93 8.64
C VAL A 34 4.79 -3.91 7.53
N LEU A 35 3.75 -4.75 7.62
CA LEU A 35 2.67 -4.79 6.64
C LEU A 35 1.90 -3.46 6.59
N LEU A 36 1.63 -2.87 7.76
CA LEU A 36 0.95 -1.58 7.88
C LEU A 36 1.78 -0.46 7.23
N LEU A 37 3.09 -0.42 7.50
CA LEU A 37 4.01 0.54 6.89
C LEU A 37 4.06 0.41 5.37
N VAL A 38 4.07 -0.82 4.84
CA VAL A 38 4.02 -1.06 3.39
C VAL A 38 2.71 -0.49 2.81
N GLY A 39 1.57 -0.76 3.45
CA GLY A 39 0.28 -0.21 3.05
C GLY A 39 0.25 1.32 3.08
N MET A 40 0.81 1.94 4.12
CA MET A 40 0.92 3.40 4.26
C MET A 40 1.83 4.01 3.19
N ALA A 41 3.00 3.40 2.95
CA ALA A 41 3.97 3.85 1.96
C ALA A 41 3.42 3.80 0.53
N LEU A 42 2.48 2.90 0.24
CA LEU A 42 1.77 2.87 -1.05
C LEU A 42 0.60 3.86 -1.07
N SER A 43 -0.24 3.84 -0.03
CA SER A 43 -1.52 4.57 -0.04
C SER A 43 -1.37 6.07 0.16
N ILE A 44 -0.43 6.52 1.00
CA ILE A 44 -0.27 7.95 1.32
C ILE A 44 0.25 8.74 0.11
N PRO A 45 1.34 8.33 -0.57
CA PRO A 45 1.79 9.03 -1.77
C PRO A 45 0.75 9.03 -2.88
N GLN A 46 0.06 7.89 -3.09
CA GLN A 46 -1.04 7.82 -4.05
C GLN A 46 -2.17 8.80 -3.70
N ALA A 47 -2.58 8.87 -2.44
CA ALA A 47 -3.63 9.80 -1.99
C ALA A 47 -3.20 11.27 -2.07
N LEU A 48 -1.90 11.56 -1.96
CA LEU A 48 -1.31 12.89 -2.14
C LEU A 48 -1.14 13.28 -3.62
N GLY A 49 -1.48 12.38 -4.57
CA GLY A 49 -1.30 12.63 -5.99
C GLY A 49 0.15 12.52 -6.45
N ILE A 50 1.05 11.99 -5.62
CA ILE A 50 2.40 11.65 -6.04
C ILE A 50 2.26 10.47 -7.01
N GLN A 51 2.73 10.66 -8.24
CA GLN A 51 2.75 9.61 -9.24
C GLN A 51 3.71 8.50 -8.80
N VAL A 52 3.18 7.54 -8.06
CA VAL A 52 3.87 6.28 -7.81
C VAL A 52 4.02 5.63 -9.18
N PRO A 53 5.25 5.28 -9.62
CA PRO A 53 5.44 4.63 -10.91
C PRO A 53 4.53 3.41 -10.96
N SER A 54 3.59 3.43 -11.91
CA SER A 54 2.61 2.36 -12.07
C SER A 54 3.35 1.02 -12.15
N PRO A 55 3.00 0.01 -11.34
CA PRO A 55 3.56 -1.34 -11.49
C PRO A 55 3.33 -1.91 -12.89
N ASN A 56 2.38 -1.33 -13.62
CA ASN A 56 2.06 -1.70 -14.98
C ASN A 56 3.00 -1.06 -16.00
N LYS A 57 3.86 -0.09 -15.66
CA LYS A 57 4.79 0.51 -16.65
C LYS A 57 5.70 -0.52 -17.33
N PRO A 58 6.34 -1.46 -16.61
CA PRO A 58 7.10 -2.55 -17.23
C PRO A 58 6.22 -3.46 -18.10
N ILE A 59 4.98 -3.70 -17.66
CA ILE A 59 4.01 -4.51 -18.40
C ILE A 59 3.61 -3.77 -19.69
N GLU A 60 3.24 -2.49 -19.63
CA GLU A 60 2.97 -1.63 -20.79
C GLU A 60 4.15 -1.61 -21.77
N LEU A 61 5.38 -1.56 -21.29
CA LEU A 61 6.58 -1.62 -22.15
C LEU A 61 6.72 -2.97 -22.86
N LEU A 62 6.43 -4.08 -22.18
CA LEU A 62 6.46 -5.42 -22.77
C LEU A 62 5.36 -5.62 -23.83
N PHE A 63 4.16 -5.09 -23.57
CA PHE A 63 3.00 -5.28 -24.44
C PHE A 63 2.88 -4.19 -25.53
N LYS A 64 3.56 -3.05 -25.41
CA LYS A 64 3.64 -1.99 -26.43
C LYS A 64 3.87 -2.50 -27.85
N PRO A 65 4.89 -3.33 -28.13
CA PRO A 65 5.14 -3.82 -29.49
C PRO A 65 3.99 -4.68 -30.04
N LEU A 66 3.30 -5.45 -29.19
CA LEU A 66 2.14 -6.23 -29.59
C LEU A 66 0.93 -5.34 -29.92
N VAL A 67 0.71 -4.30 -29.12
CA VAL A 67 -0.36 -3.31 -29.35
C VAL A 67 -0.12 -2.50 -30.61
N GLU A 68 1.14 -2.14 -30.90
CA GLU A 68 1.51 -1.46 -32.15
C GLU A 68 1.35 -2.39 -33.37
N TRP A 69 1.67 -3.67 -33.24
CA TRP A 69 1.46 -4.66 -34.30
C TRP A 69 -0.03 -4.87 -34.64
N MET A 70 -0.91 -4.89 -33.62
CA MET A 70 -2.36 -4.99 -33.80
C MET A 70 -3.02 -3.72 -34.36
N ARG A 71 -2.32 -2.59 -34.33
CA ARG A 71 -2.80 -1.31 -34.88
C ARG A 71 -2.48 -1.13 -36.37
N LEU A 72 -1.66 -2.01 -36.95
CA LEU A 72 -1.37 -2.10 -38.39
C LEU A 72 -2.40 -2.99 -39.09
#